data_AF-A0A2R6IW68-F1
#
_entry.id   AF-A0A2R6IW68-F1
#
_cell.length_a   1.000
_cell.length_b   1.000
_cell.length_c   1.000
_cell.angle_alpha   90.00
_cell.angle_beta   90.00
_cell.angle_gamma   90.00
#
_symmetry.space_group_name_H-M   'P 1'
#
loop_
_entity.id
_entity.type
_entity.pdbx_description
1 polymer ?
#
loop_
_entity_poly.entity_id
_entity_poly.type
_entity_poly.pdbx_seq_one_letter_code
_entity_poly.pdbx_strand_id
1 'polypeptide(L)'
;MTHMTANTTNGRGVSAKGTYVGLWAAATAAYVGLVVVDARIAAVGAFALLGLAAVAYARVGGVRFDERDEAVLNAASGYAIRTFGLASAVVFPALVLASGLGYYSWTPFAAGVSATVTALFVLWVGCVAVLRGRR
;
A
#
# COMPACT_ATOMS: atom_id res chain seq x y z
N MET A 1 40.13 24.86 -25.24
CA MET A 1 40.29 24.42 -23.83
C MET A 1 39.53 25.39 -22.96
N THR A 2 38.29 25.06 -22.58
CA THR A 2 37.52 25.86 -21.63
C THR A 2 36.81 24.88 -20.71
N HIS A 3 37.14 25.00 -19.43
CA HIS A 3 36.83 24.06 -18.35
C HIS A 3 35.34 23.74 -18.22
N MET A 4 35.02 22.45 -18.25
CA MET A 4 33.77 21.88 -17.80
C MET A 4 33.88 21.68 -16.28
N THR A 5 33.36 22.61 -15.48
CA THR A 5 33.16 22.40 -14.03
C THR A 5 31.77 21.83 -13.81
N ALA A 6 31.66 20.50 -13.96
CA ALA A 6 30.54 19.75 -13.43
C ALA A 6 30.57 19.89 -11.91
N ASN A 7 29.72 20.78 -11.39
CA ASN A 7 29.49 20.94 -9.98
C ASN A 7 28.70 19.71 -9.47
N THR A 8 29.40 18.62 -9.20
CA THR A 8 28.85 17.45 -8.52
C THR A 8 28.63 17.80 -7.06
N THR A 9 27.51 18.47 -6.77
CA THR A 9 26.95 18.52 -5.42
C THR A 9 26.46 17.12 -5.06
N ASN A 10 27.39 16.27 -4.64
CA ASN A 10 27.15 15.07 -3.86
C ASN A 10 26.57 15.47 -2.48
N GLY A 11 25.35 15.98 -2.49
CA GLY A 11 24.55 16.12 -1.28
C GLY A 11 23.97 14.75 -0.95
N ARG A 12 24.26 14.24 0.25
CA ARG A 12 23.56 13.12 0.90
C ARG A 12 22.09 13.48 1.19
N GLY A 13 21.35 13.93 0.17
CA GLY A 13 19.92 14.12 0.25
C GLY A 13 19.25 12.76 0.22
N VAL A 14 18.33 12.52 1.14
CA VAL A 14 17.45 11.35 1.09
C VAL A 14 16.82 11.33 -0.31
N SER A 15 17.06 10.27 -1.08
CA SER A 15 16.46 10.13 -2.42
C SER A 15 14.96 10.31 -2.29
N ALA A 16 14.35 11.19 -3.10
CA ALA A 16 12.92 11.48 -3.02
C ALA A 16 12.06 10.21 -3.14
N LYS A 17 12.55 9.21 -3.88
CA LYS A 17 11.97 7.87 -4.00
C LYS A 17 12.00 7.12 -2.66
N GLY A 18 13.13 7.17 -1.97
CA GLY A 18 13.30 6.63 -0.61
C GLY A 18 12.42 7.33 0.41
N THR A 19 12.17 8.63 0.26
CA THR A 19 11.22 9.37 1.10
C THR A 19 9.78 8.90 0.86
N TYR A 20 9.36 8.68 -0.38
CA TYR A 20 8.02 8.17 -0.68
C TYR A 20 7.77 6.79 -0.05
N VAL A 21 8.70 5.84 -0.27
CA VAL A 21 8.63 4.50 0.33
C VAL A 21 8.75 4.58 1.84
N GLY A 22 9.64 5.44 2.34
CA GLY A 22 9.85 5.69 3.76
C GLY A 22 8.61 6.23 4.45
N LEU A 23 7.82 7.09 3.80
CA LEU A 23 6.56 7.60 4.35
C LEU A 23 5.49 6.50 4.46
N TRP A 24 5.38 5.60 3.49
CA TRP A 24 4.49 4.44 3.60
C TRP A 24 4.94 3.44 4.66
N ALA A 25 6.25 3.20 4.77
CA ALA A 25 6.81 2.37 5.82
C ALA A 25 6.59 2.99 7.21
N ALA A 26 6.81 4.30 7.36
CA ALA A 26 6.55 5.05 8.58
C ALA A 26 5.06 5.06 8.93
N ALA A 27 4.17 5.22 7.95
CA ALA A 27 2.73 5.14 8.14
C ALA A 27 2.34 3.78 8.76
N THR A 28 2.89 2.71 8.19
CA THR A 28 2.65 1.34 8.66
C THR A 28 3.23 1.11 10.06
N ALA A 29 4.46 1.53 10.30
CA ALA A 29 5.11 1.40 11.60
C ALA A 29 4.37 2.19 12.69
N ALA A 30 3.95 3.43 12.40
CA ALA A 30 3.17 4.26 13.30
C ALA A 30 1.82 3.62 13.61
N TYR A 31 1.12 3.10 12.60
CA TYR A 31 -0.13 2.38 12.78
C TYR A 31 0.05 1.20 13.74
N VAL A 32 1.00 0.30 13.45
CA VAL A 32 1.24 -0.89 14.27
C VAL A 32 1.63 -0.50 15.69
N GLY A 33 2.57 0.44 15.86
CA GLY A 33 3.02 0.89 17.17
C GLY A 33 1.89 1.50 18.01
N LEU A 34 1.03 2.32 17.39
CA LEU A 34 -0.10 2.95 18.08
C LEU A 34 -1.21 1.95 18.41
N VAL A 35 -1.46 0.94 17.57
CA VAL A 35 -2.40 -0.15 17.90
C VAL A 35 -1.91 -0.95 19.10
N VAL A 36 -0.60 -1.24 19.21
CA VAL A 36 -0.02 -1.99 20.34
C VAL A 36 -0.23 -1.30 21.68
N VAL A 37 -0.25 0.04 21.71
CA VAL A 37 -0.51 0.84 22.93
C VAL A 37 -1.99 1.26 23.06
N ASP A 38 -2.90 0.57 22.35
CA ASP A 38 -4.36 0.78 22.33
C ASP A 38 -4.83 2.17 21.87
N ALA A 39 -3.95 2.94 21.21
CA ALA A 39 -4.25 4.26 20.66
C ALA A 39 -4.88 4.17 19.25
N ARG A 40 -5.99 3.43 19.13
CA ARG A 40 -6.58 3.03 17.82
C ARG A 40 -6.96 4.19 16.90
N ILE A 41 -7.55 5.25 17.45
CA ILE A 41 -7.93 6.44 16.66
C ILE A 41 -6.67 7.16 16.15
N ALA A 42 -5.67 7.31 17.02
CA ALA A 42 -4.39 7.90 16.65
C ALA A 42 -3.67 7.05 15.59
N ALA A 43 -3.75 5.71 15.68
CA ALA A 43 -3.16 4.80 14.70
C ALA A 43 -3.71 5.05 13.30
N VAL A 44 -5.04 5.07 13.16
CA VAL A 44 -5.71 5.34 11.87
C VAL A 44 -5.38 6.75 11.37
N GLY A 45 -5.43 7.75 12.26
CA GLY A 45 -5.08 9.13 11.92
C GLY A 45 -3.64 9.28 11.42
N ALA A 46 -2.68 8.66 12.11
CA ALA A 46 -1.27 8.68 11.71
C ALA A 46 -1.05 8.00 10.37
N PHE A 47 -1.66 6.84 10.12
CA PHE A 47 -1.58 6.16 8.84
C PHE A 47 -2.14 7.03 7.71
N ALA A 48 -3.33 7.61 7.91
CA ALA A 48 -3.98 8.45 6.91
C ALA A 48 -3.15 9.72 6.60
N LEU A 49 -2.65 10.41 7.62
CA LEU A 49 -1.84 11.61 7.47
C LEU A 49 -0.51 11.33 6.77
N LEU A 50 0.20 10.27 7.15
CA LEU A 50 1.47 9.91 6.54
C LEU A 50 1.30 9.37 5.11
N GLY A 51 0.23 8.61 4.84
CA GLY A 51 -0.13 8.20 3.49
C GLY A 51 -0.47 9.40 2.60
N LEU A 52 -1.26 10.36 3.11
CA LEU A 52 -1.57 11.58 2.39
C LEU A 52 -0.32 12.43 2.14
N ALA A 53 0.59 12.51 3.12
CA ALA A 53 1.88 13.15 2.95
C ALA A 53 2.73 12.46 1.87
N ALA A 54 2.73 11.12 1.80
CA ALA A 54 3.43 10.38 0.74
C ALA A 54 2.89 10.73 -0.65
N VAL A 55 1.56 10.75 -0.80
CA VAL A 55 0.90 11.10 -2.07
C VAL A 55 1.17 12.55 -2.44
N ALA A 56 1.01 13.48 -1.50
CA ALA A 56 1.29 14.90 -1.71
C ALA A 56 2.76 15.15 -2.07
N TYR A 57 3.69 14.47 -1.38
CA TYR A 57 5.12 14.54 -1.66
C TYR A 57 5.44 14.07 -3.08
N ALA A 58 4.85 12.96 -3.53
CA ALA A 58 5.02 12.49 -4.91
C ALA A 58 4.52 13.50 -5.95
N ARG A 59 3.42 14.21 -5.66
CA ARG A 59 2.81 15.20 -6.57
C ARG A 59 3.55 16.54 -6.61
N VAL A 60 3.95 17.06 -5.45
CA VAL A 60 4.54 18.41 -5.31
C VAL A 60 6.06 18.38 -5.45
N GLY A 61 6.72 17.34 -4.95
CA GLY A 61 8.18 17.20 -4.96
C GLY A 61 8.78 16.88 -6.34
N GLY A 62 7.94 16.75 -7.38
CA GLY A 62 8.40 16.39 -8.72
C GLY A 62 9.14 15.06 -8.75
N VAL A 63 8.72 14.09 -7.92
CA VAL A 63 9.33 12.76 -7.88
C VAL A 63 9.10 12.10 -9.23
N ARG A 64 10.09 12.21 -10.11
CA ARG A 64 10.11 11.50 -11.38
C ARG A 64 10.57 10.09 -11.09
N PHE A 65 9.62 9.18 -11.00
CA PHE A 65 9.91 7.77 -11.14
C PHE A 65 10.44 7.56 -12.56
N ASP A 66 11.56 6.85 -12.67
CA ASP A 66 12.01 6.41 -13.97
C ASP A 66 11.22 5.16 -14.39
N GLU A 67 11.34 4.75 -15.65
CA GLU A 67 10.66 3.55 -16.17
C GLU A 67 10.97 2.29 -15.34
N ARG A 68 12.17 2.24 -14.73
CA ARG A 68 12.60 1.11 -13.91
C ARG A 68 11.87 1.08 -12.57
N ASP A 69 11.74 2.21 -11.89
CA ASP A 69 11.02 2.29 -10.62
C ASP A 69 9.53 2.06 -10.79
N GLU A 70 8.94 2.59 -11.85
CA GLU A 70 7.54 2.31 -12.18
C GLU A 70 7.35 0.81 -12.42
N ALA A 71 8.27 0.17 -13.14
CA ALA A 71 8.22 -1.28 -13.32
C ALA A 71 8.34 -2.04 -11.99
N VAL A 72 9.22 -1.60 -11.07
CA VAL A 72 9.36 -2.22 -9.74
C VAL A 72 8.10 -2.03 -8.89
N LEU A 73 7.54 -0.82 -8.82
CA LEU A 73 6.32 -0.53 -8.06
C LEU A 73 5.10 -1.25 -8.65
N ASN A 74 4.98 -1.31 -9.97
CA ASN A 74 3.94 -2.08 -10.64
C ASN A 74 4.08 -3.57 -10.37
N ALA A 75 5.29 -4.13 -10.44
CA ALA A 75 5.54 -5.53 -10.11
C ALA A 75 5.24 -5.82 -8.64
N ALA A 76 5.71 -4.98 -7.72
CA ALA A 76 5.44 -5.12 -6.28
C ALA A 76 3.95 -5.07 -5.97
N SER A 77 3.23 -4.13 -6.58
CA SER A 77 1.77 -4.02 -6.45
C SER A 77 1.06 -5.25 -7.02
N GLY A 78 1.50 -5.75 -8.17
CA GLY A 78 0.99 -6.99 -8.76
C GLY A 78 1.21 -8.20 -7.86
N TYR A 79 2.40 -8.33 -7.26
CA TYR A 79 2.69 -9.39 -6.28
C TYR A 79 1.84 -9.28 -5.03
N ALA A 80 1.64 -8.07 -4.48
CA ALA A 80 0.79 -7.87 -3.31
C ALA A 80 -0.64 -8.33 -3.58
N ILE A 81 -1.25 -7.89 -4.69
CA ILE A 81 -2.61 -8.30 -5.06
C ILE A 81 -2.70 -9.81 -5.29
N ARG A 82 -1.71 -10.40 -5.97
CA ARG A 82 -1.66 -11.86 -6.19
C ARG A 82 -1.58 -12.64 -4.87
N THR A 83 -0.72 -12.20 -3.95
CA THR A 83 -0.53 -12.85 -2.65
C THR A 83 -1.81 -12.75 -1.81
N PHE A 84 -2.41 -11.56 -1.72
CA PHE A 84 -3.69 -11.39 -1.03
C PHE A 84 -4.79 -12.23 -1.68
N GLY A 85 -4.83 -12.31 -3.01
CA GLY A 85 -5.83 -13.10 -3.73
C GLY A 85 -5.73 -14.58 -3.44
N LEU A 86 -4.51 -15.13 -3.48
CA LEU A 86 -4.25 -16.53 -3.15
C LEU A 86 -4.56 -16.84 -1.69
N ALA A 87 -4.12 -15.97 -0.77
CA ALA A 87 -4.40 -16.14 0.65
C ALA A 87 -5.92 -16.12 0.92
N SER A 88 -6.63 -15.15 0.35
CA SER A 88 -8.08 -15.01 0.52
C SER A 88 -8.88 -16.12 -0.12
N ALA A 89 -8.42 -16.66 -1.26
CA ALA A 89 -9.05 -17.81 -1.92
C ALA A 89 -8.98 -19.09 -1.07
N VAL A 90 -8.10 -19.15 -0.08
CA VAL A 90 -8.01 -20.28 0.86
C VAL A 90 -8.69 -19.94 2.18
N VAL A 91 -8.34 -18.79 2.78
CA VAL A 91 -8.77 -18.42 4.13
C VAL A 91 -10.28 -18.19 4.21
N PHE A 92 -10.87 -17.42 3.29
CA PHE A 92 -12.30 -17.10 3.40
C PHE A 92 -13.20 -18.33 3.17
N PRO A 93 -12.98 -19.17 2.15
CA PRO A 93 -13.75 -20.41 2.02
C PRO A 93 -13.60 -21.32 3.24
N ALA A 94 -12.39 -21.46 3.80
CA ALA A 94 -12.16 -22.25 5.00
C ALA A 94 -12.94 -21.70 6.21
N LEU A 95 -12.96 -20.38 6.41
CA LEU A 95 -13.73 -19.73 7.49
C LEU A 95 -15.24 -19.90 7.28
N VAL A 96 -15.74 -19.80 6.05
CA VAL A 96 -17.15 -20.02 5.73
C VAL A 96 -17.54 -21.48 6.03
N LEU A 97 -16.72 -22.45 5.62
CA LEU A 97 -16.94 -23.86 5.92
C LEU A 97 -16.92 -24.13 7.43
N ALA A 98 -15.91 -23.61 8.13
CA ALA A 98 -15.81 -23.73 9.59
C ALA A 98 -17.02 -23.10 10.29
N SER A 99 -17.56 -22.00 9.76
CA SER A 99 -18.76 -21.36 10.28
C SER A 99 -20.02 -22.20 10.07
N GLY A 100 -20.19 -22.78 8.88
CA GLY A 100 -21.30 -23.68 8.58
C GLY A 100 -21.30 -24.95 9.43
N LEU A 101 -20.13 -25.39 9.86
CA LEU A 101 -19.96 -26.53 10.78
C LEU A 101 -20.03 -26.16 12.26
N GLY A 102 -20.23 -24.87 12.60
CA GLY A 102 -20.30 -24.38 13.98
C GLY A 102 -18.96 -24.25 14.70
N TYR A 103 -17.83 -24.47 14.02
CA TYR A 103 -16.48 -24.30 14.57
C TYR A 103 -16.01 -22.84 14.58
N TYR A 104 -16.72 -21.94 13.90
CA TYR A 104 -16.33 -20.54 13.79
C TYR A 104 -17.53 -19.59 13.84
N SER A 105 -17.44 -18.58 14.70
CA SER A 105 -18.36 -17.45 14.72
C SER A 105 -17.70 -16.22 14.12
N TRP A 106 -18.42 -15.54 13.22
CA TRP A 106 -17.96 -14.31 12.62
C TRP A 106 -17.97 -13.19 13.66
N THR A 107 -16.79 -12.72 14.03
CA THR A 107 -16.66 -11.49 14.83
C THR A 107 -16.79 -10.26 13.94
N PRO A 108 -17.17 -9.09 14.49
CA PRO A 108 -17.17 -7.84 13.73
C PRO A 108 -15.81 -7.51 13.09
N PHE A 109 -14.72 -7.89 13.75
CA PHE A 109 -13.37 -7.74 13.21
C PHE A 109 -13.15 -8.59 11.96
N ALA A 110 -13.47 -9.89 12.03
CA ALA A 110 -13.30 -10.79 10.89
C ALA A 110 -14.19 -10.42 9.71
N ALA A 111 -15.42 -10.00 9.98
CA ALA A 111 -16.33 -9.45 8.97
C ALA A 111 -15.77 -8.15 8.36
N GLY A 112 -15.17 -7.28 9.18
CA GLY A 112 -14.50 -6.08 8.70
C GLY A 112 -13.34 -6.40 7.76
N VAL A 113 -12.47 -7.34 8.15
CA VAL A 113 -11.34 -7.79 7.31
C VAL A 113 -11.83 -8.38 5.98
N SER A 114 -12.85 -9.25 6.00
CA SER A 114 -13.39 -9.84 4.77
C SER A 114 -14.02 -8.78 3.85
N ALA A 115 -14.74 -7.81 4.41
CA ALA A 115 -15.29 -6.68 3.68
C ALA A 115 -14.19 -5.79 3.07
N THR A 116 -13.13 -5.47 3.82
CA THR A 116 -12.00 -4.67 3.31
C THR A 116 -11.29 -5.37 2.15
N VAL A 117 -11.02 -6.67 2.28
CA VAL A 117 -10.38 -7.43 1.19
C VAL A 117 -11.30 -7.52 -0.02
N THR A 118 -12.60 -7.73 0.19
CA THR A 118 -13.58 -7.71 -0.90
C THR A 118 -13.59 -6.37 -1.63
N ALA A 119 -13.62 -5.26 -0.89
CA ALA A 119 -13.56 -3.92 -1.46
C ALA A 119 -12.27 -3.68 -2.27
N LEU A 120 -11.13 -4.16 -1.77
CA LEU A 120 -9.85 -4.09 -2.50
C LEU A 120 -9.94 -4.81 -3.86
N PHE A 121 -10.50 -6.01 -3.90
CA PHE A 121 -10.64 -6.77 -5.15
C PHE A 121 -11.67 -6.17 -6.09
N VAL A 122 -12.79 -5.66 -5.57
CA VAL A 122 -13.78 -4.93 -6.38
C VAL A 122 -13.16 -3.70 -7.02
N LEU A 123 -12.38 -2.93 -6.26
CA LEU A 123 -11.65 -1.77 -6.78
C LEU A 123 -10.66 -2.18 -7.86
N TRP A 124 -9.88 -3.23 -7.63
CA TRP A 124 -8.92 -3.74 -8.61
C TRP A 124 -9.60 -4.19 -9.91
N VAL A 125 -10.68 -4.97 -9.83
CA VAL A 125 -11.47 -5.39 -11.01
C VAL A 125 -12.05 -4.18 -11.73
N GLY A 126 -12.57 -3.20 -10.99
CA GLY A 126 -13.07 -1.94 -11.55
C GLY A 126 -12.00 -1.19 -12.34
N CYS A 127 -10.80 -1.04 -11.79
CA CYS A 127 -9.66 -0.44 -12.49
C CYS A 127 -9.29 -1.21 -13.77
N VAL A 128 -9.25 -2.55 -13.70
CA VAL A 128 -8.97 -3.39 -14.89
C VAL A 128 -10.04 -3.20 -15.96
N ALA A 129 -11.32 -3.19 -15.59
CA ALA A 129 -12.43 -2.99 -16.51
C ALA A 129 -12.35 -1.61 -17.20
N VAL A 130 -12.09 -0.54 -16.44
CA VAL A 130 -11.90 0.82 -16.98
C VAL A 130 -10.72 0.87 -17.95
N LEU A 131 -9.58 0.27 -17.61
CA LEU A 131 -8.41 0.28 -18.47
C LEU A 131 -8.59 -0.56 -19.74
N ARG A 132 -9.35 -1.66 -19.67
CA ARG A 132 -9.69 -2.48 -20.84
C ARG A 132 -10.69 -1.78 -21.75
N GLY A 133 -11.69 -1.09 -21.22
CA GLY A 133 -12.69 -0.37 -22.01
C GLY A 133 -12.18 0.91 -22.70
N ARG A 134 -10.98 1.38 -22.34
CA ARG A 134 -10.30 2.52 -23.00
C ARG A 134 -9.38 2.11 -24.16
N ARG A 135 -9.26 0.81 -24.44
CA ARG A 135 -8.53 0.25 -25.57
C ARG A 135 -9.51 -0.17 -26.66
#